data_AF-A0A937G0K6-F1
#
_entry.id   AF-A0A937G0K6-F1
#
_cell.length_a   1.000
_cell.length_b   1.000
_cell.length_c   1.000
_cell.angle_alpha   90.00
_cell.angle_beta   90.00
_cell.angle_gamma   90.00
#
_symmetry.space_group_name_H-M   'P 1'
#
loop_
_entity.id
_entity.type
_entity.pdbx_description
1 polymer ?
#
loop_
_entity_poly.entity_id
_entity_poly.type
_entity_poly.pdbx_seq_one_letter_code
_entity_poly.pdbx_strand_id
1 'polypeptide(L)'
;MTSICLDGYSGGVVPIGRPVLNTQIHIMDDQSRLLSRGSVGELCIGGVQVAAGYVNRPELTSSKFIMADGELGRLYRTGDLARWRSDGTLEYLGRIDTQVKLRGYRIELGEISNVLERCVGVRQAAVALRHRGEDAHLVGYYVSDGPIERDELKAHLSAYLPDYMVPEYYVELEALPLTHNGKLDYSSLPDYQVSVEEYQAPSSEVERRLVSIWSEILELPQESISTNADFFELGGHSLTLMKLIQQINMRLGIIISMDVIFRNTTIQTIASHINNRYSWAAGLDEKFKKIKQAETVKIAEIANSNSTNKLFFCAPMGGIMPSTSIIGILDMGPYLTDITDFFGVQAPALFPEMLEMINNDQDVNLKTWNFDFSRFKDIVEETTRAVLKYQQDGTFLIGGFCSGCVLALEVSKRLKSMGKNVGPLVLVDPPLWMTAPVLPEKIASTYTLGETASFIAKDIDWQAGIESADIEILMKNQPLENVWEIGRGVLKEKGAIKGETRAADIKRAFGHKFYNDQALSLFFAHNQYKVPVIDPDIPVLLLLPEASYSNDSDTVAYVESHIAANCRLGKFEGQNHTLFQEKYLREWIERVKQHLLHREELIPG
;
A
#
# COMPACT_ATOMS: atom_id res chain seq x y z
N MET A 1 -11.83 -1.05 -51.15
CA MET A 1 -11.72 -1.88 -49.94
C MET A 1 -13.09 -2.50 -49.70
N THR A 2 -13.21 -3.81 -49.82
CA THR A 2 -14.49 -4.49 -49.61
C THR A 2 -14.48 -5.02 -48.18
N SER A 3 -15.24 -4.38 -47.30
CA SER A 3 -15.47 -4.85 -45.93
C SER A 3 -16.66 -5.82 -45.94
N ILE A 4 -16.48 -7.00 -45.36
CA ILE A 4 -17.58 -7.92 -45.04
C ILE A 4 -17.80 -7.84 -43.53
N CYS A 5 -19.01 -7.44 -43.15
CA CYS A 5 -19.49 -7.57 -41.78
C CYS A 5 -20.02 -8.99 -41.64
N LEU A 6 -19.43 -9.78 -40.73
CA LEU A 6 -20.00 -11.06 -40.32
C LEU A 6 -21.00 -10.77 -39.19
N ASP A 7 -22.28 -11.10 -39.43
CA ASP A 7 -23.33 -10.96 -38.43
C ASP A 7 -23.04 -11.81 -37.18
N GLY A 8 -23.47 -11.28 -36.04
CA GLY A 8 -23.12 -11.74 -34.69
C GLY A 8 -23.41 -13.21 -34.42
N TYR A 9 -22.49 -13.83 -33.67
CA TYR A 9 -22.55 -15.21 -33.23
C TYR A 9 -23.74 -15.42 -32.27
N SER A 10 -24.81 -16.05 -32.75
CA SER A 10 -25.95 -16.45 -31.92
C SER A 10 -25.65 -17.77 -31.20
N GLY A 11 -25.15 -17.69 -29.96
CA GLY A 11 -25.34 -18.70 -28.91
C GLY A 11 -24.85 -20.14 -29.14
N GLY A 12 -23.84 -20.38 -30.00
CA GLY A 12 -23.17 -21.69 -30.13
C GLY A 12 -21.84 -21.77 -29.37
N VAL A 13 -21.23 -22.95 -29.28
CA VAL A 13 -19.81 -23.09 -28.88
C VAL A 13 -18.95 -22.51 -30.01
N VAL A 14 -18.06 -21.55 -29.71
CA VAL A 14 -17.15 -20.95 -30.71
C VAL A 14 -16.17 -22.03 -31.22
N PRO A 15 -16.08 -22.29 -32.55
CA PRO A 15 -15.16 -23.29 -33.07
C PRO A 15 -13.70 -22.87 -32.86
N ILE A 16 -12.80 -23.84 -32.71
CA ILE A 16 -11.35 -23.61 -32.59
C ILE A 16 -10.67 -23.33 -33.94
N GLY A 17 -11.47 -23.21 -35.01
CA GLY A 17 -11.00 -22.79 -36.33
C GLY A 17 -10.48 -23.92 -37.20
N ARG A 18 -9.41 -23.65 -37.94
CA ARG A 18 -8.77 -24.57 -38.91
C ARG A 18 -7.29 -24.77 -38.57
N PRO A 19 -6.66 -25.86 -39.05
CA PRO A 19 -5.24 -26.08 -38.82
C PRO A 19 -4.39 -24.93 -39.38
N VAL A 20 -3.32 -24.59 -38.66
CA VAL A 20 -2.29 -23.68 -39.15
C VAL A 20 -1.41 -24.36 -40.20
N LEU A 21 -0.59 -23.59 -40.92
CA LEU A 21 0.29 -24.12 -41.96
C LEU A 21 1.19 -25.25 -41.43
N ASN A 22 1.36 -26.29 -42.23
CA ASN A 22 2.16 -27.49 -41.95
C ASN A 22 1.70 -28.33 -40.74
N THR A 23 0.45 -28.11 -40.28
CA THR A 23 -0.19 -28.91 -39.24
C THR A 23 -1.37 -29.66 -39.82
N GLN A 24 -1.48 -30.95 -39.48
CA GLN A 24 -2.57 -31.83 -39.90
C GLN A 24 -3.40 -32.19 -38.67
N ILE A 25 -4.73 -32.15 -38.78
CA ILE A 25 -5.63 -32.52 -37.68
C ILE A 25 -6.49 -33.70 -38.11
N HIS A 26 -6.50 -34.73 -37.29
CA HIS A 26 -7.25 -35.97 -37.50
C HIS A 26 -8.20 -36.18 -36.34
N ILE A 27 -9.42 -36.63 -36.64
CA ILE A 27 -10.37 -37.08 -35.62
C ILE A 27 -10.38 -38.60 -35.68
N MET A 28 -10.03 -39.26 -34.59
CA MET A 28 -9.82 -40.70 -34.54
C MET A 28 -10.67 -41.38 -33.47
N ASP A 29 -10.95 -42.66 -33.67
CA ASP A 29 -11.53 -43.53 -32.65
C ASP A 29 -10.48 -44.13 -31.70
N ASP A 30 -10.94 -44.92 -30.74
CA ASP A 30 -10.09 -45.62 -29.76
C ASP A 30 -9.10 -46.61 -30.40
N GLN A 31 -9.42 -47.13 -31.59
CA GLN A 31 -8.58 -48.01 -32.41
C GLN A 31 -7.66 -47.24 -33.36
N SER A 32 -7.54 -45.91 -33.20
CA SER A 32 -6.69 -45.03 -34.03
C SER A 32 -7.09 -45.01 -35.52
N ARG A 33 -8.36 -45.27 -35.84
CA ARG A 33 -8.89 -45.15 -37.20
C ARG A 33 -9.49 -43.76 -37.42
N LEU A 34 -9.32 -43.22 -38.62
CA LEU A 34 -9.91 -41.95 -39.01
C LEU A 34 -11.45 -42.03 -39.01
N LEU A 35 -12.07 -41.05 -38.38
CA LEU A 35 -13.52 -40.89 -38.35
C LEU A 35 -14.01 -39.96 -39.46
N SER A 36 -15.23 -40.19 -39.91
CA SER A 36 -15.91 -39.35 -40.89
C SER A 36 -16.19 -37.95 -40.35
N ARG A 37 -16.37 -36.99 -41.26
CA ARG A 37 -16.76 -35.62 -40.91
C ARG A 37 -18.06 -35.60 -40.09
N GLY A 38 -18.09 -34.80 -39.03
CA GLY A 38 -19.22 -34.70 -38.10
C GLY A 38 -19.19 -35.70 -36.93
N SER A 39 -18.42 -36.79 -37.04
CA SER A 39 -18.23 -37.75 -35.95
C SER A 39 -17.38 -37.14 -34.83
N VAL A 40 -17.74 -37.47 -33.59
CA VAL A 40 -16.97 -37.09 -32.39
C VAL A 40 -15.91 -38.15 -32.13
N GLY A 41 -14.68 -37.71 -31.92
CA GLY A 41 -13.57 -38.58 -31.57
C GLY A 41 -12.40 -37.81 -30.99
N GLU A 42 -11.30 -38.51 -30.74
CA GLU A 42 -10.08 -37.88 -30.23
C GLU A 42 -9.41 -37.04 -31.31
N LEU A 43 -9.07 -35.80 -30.96
CA LEU A 43 -8.26 -34.93 -31.79
C LEU A 43 -6.80 -35.38 -31.74
N CYS A 44 -6.23 -35.66 -32.91
CA CYS A 44 -4.83 -36.04 -33.10
C CYS A 44 -4.14 -35.04 -34.02
N ILE A 45 -2.91 -34.64 -33.67
CA ILE A 45 -2.13 -33.62 -34.40
C ILE A 45 -0.95 -34.28 -35.11
N GLY A 46 -0.83 -34.04 -36.40
CA GLY A 46 0.30 -34.43 -37.25
C GLY A 46 1.03 -33.22 -37.84
N GLY A 47 2.17 -33.47 -38.47
CA GLY A 47 2.96 -32.45 -39.17
C GLY A 47 4.18 -31.95 -38.39
N VAL A 48 4.77 -30.85 -38.86
CA VAL A 48 6.12 -30.42 -38.42
C VAL A 48 6.15 -29.88 -36.99
N GLN A 49 5.00 -29.51 -36.42
CA GLN A 49 4.90 -28.96 -35.07
C GLN A 49 4.76 -30.04 -33.97
N VAL A 50 4.74 -31.33 -34.33
CA VAL A 50 4.66 -32.42 -33.36
C VAL A 50 6.00 -32.52 -32.59
N ALA A 51 5.96 -32.32 -31.28
CA ALA A 51 7.14 -32.34 -30.41
C ALA A 51 7.89 -33.68 -30.44
N ALA A 52 9.21 -33.68 -30.20
CA ALA A 52 10.02 -34.90 -30.20
C ALA A 52 9.56 -35.93 -29.14
N GLY A 53 9.02 -35.49 -28.02
CA GLY A 53 8.50 -36.34 -26.94
C GLY A 53 8.57 -35.65 -25.59
N TYR A 54 8.36 -36.41 -24.51
CA TYR A 54 8.54 -35.95 -23.14
C TYR A 54 9.96 -36.27 -22.65
N VAL A 55 10.64 -35.25 -22.09
CA VAL A 55 12.00 -35.40 -21.55
C VAL A 55 12.02 -36.48 -20.46
N ASN A 56 12.94 -37.45 -20.61
CA ASN A 56 13.13 -38.57 -19.68
C ASN A 56 11.86 -39.41 -19.39
N ARG A 57 10.87 -39.41 -20.28
CA ARG A 57 9.65 -40.22 -20.14
C ARG A 57 9.34 -41.00 -21.44
N PRO A 58 10.12 -42.04 -21.77
CA PRO A 58 9.97 -42.80 -23.02
C PRO A 58 8.62 -43.53 -23.11
N GLU A 59 8.12 -44.10 -22.00
CA GLU A 59 6.84 -44.81 -21.98
C GLU A 59 5.66 -43.86 -22.27
N LEU A 60 5.62 -42.71 -21.59
CA LEU A 60 4.61 -41.67 -21.86
C LEU A 60 4.73 -41.12 -23.29
N THR A 61 5.95 -40.99 -23.80
CA THR A 61 6.18 -40.56 -25.17
C THR A 61 5.60 -41.56 -26.16
N SER A 62 5.89 -42.86 -26.00
CA SER A 62 5.39 -43.89 -26.91
C SER A 62 3.86 -44.04 -26.89
N SER A 63 3.23 -43.79 -25.74
CA SER A 63 1.76 -43.88 -25.61
C SER A 63 1.01 -42.66 -26.18
N LYS A 64 1.60 -41.46 -26.11
CA LYS A 64 0.96 -40.21 -26.62
C LYS A 64 1.39 -39.84 -28.04
N PHE A 65 2.57 -40.25 -28.47
CA PHE A 65 3.09 -39.99 -29.81
C PHE A 65 3.16 -41.27 -30.62
N ILE A 66 2.08 -41.55 -31.34
CA ILE A 66 1.88 -42.79 -32.10
C ILE A 66 2.34 -42.64 -33.55
N MET A 67 2.71 -43.77 -34.15
CA MET A 67 2.87 -43.87 -35.61
C MET A 67 1.54 -44.34 -36.19
N ALA A 68 0.91 -43.50 -36.99
CA ALA A 68 -0.31 -43.87 -37.70
C ALA A 68 0.03 -44.56 -39.02
N ASP A 69 -0.86 -45.46 -39.46
CA ASP A 69 -0.69 -46.20 -40.70
C ASP A 69 -0.77 -45.29 -41.94
N GLY A 70 -0.05 -45.67 -43.00
CA GLY A 70 -0.05 -44.97 -44.28
C GLY A 70 0.78 -43.67 -44.29
N GLU A 71 0.28 -42.65 -45.00
CA GLU A 71 1.01 -41.37 -45.21
C GLU A 71 0.86 -40.36 -44.05
N LEU A 72 0.10 -40.71 -43.01
CA LEU A 72 -0.18 -39.80 -41.88
C LEU A 72 1.03 -39.58 -40.97
N GLY A 73 1.98 -40.53 -40.95
CA GLY A 73 3.21 -40.42 -40.19
C GLY A 73 2.99 -40.36 -38.68
N ARG A 74 3.78 -39.53 -38.00
CA ARG A 74 3.77 -39.42 -36.53
C ARG A 74 2.70 -38.46 -36.05
N LEU A 75 1.85 -38.93 -35.13
CA LEU A 75 0.74 -38.16 -34.57
C LEU A 75 0.86 -38.01 -33.05
N TYR A 76 0.41 -36.88 -32.53
CA TYR A 76 0.23 -36.63 -31.10
C TYR A 76 -1.25 -36.73 -30.73
N ARG A 77 -1.57 -37.64 -29.80
CA ARG A 77 -2.91 -37.82 -29.21
C ARG A 77 -3.15 -36.77 -28.14
N THR A 78 -4.07 -35.82 -28.39
CA THR A 78 -4.22 -34.68 -27.48
C THR A 78 -5.06 -34.99 -26.25
N GLY A 79 -5.88 -36.05 -26.28
CA GLY A 79 -6.91 -36.35 -25.30
C GLY A 79 -8.12 -35.40 -25.34
N ASP A 80 -8.24 -34.54 -26.36
CA ASP A 80 -9.40 -33.69 -26.57
C ASP A 80 -10.44 -34.40 -27.44
N LEU A 81 -11.72 -34.28 -27.10
CA LEU A 81 -12.83 -34.66 -27.97
C LEU A 81 -13.18 -33.50 -28.89
N ALA A 82 -13.24 -33.78 -30.19
CA ALA A 82 -13.62 -32.79 -31.19
C ALA A 82 -14.36 -33.42 -32.36
N ARG A 83 -14.94 -32.58 -33.20
CA ARG A 83 -15.51 -32.99 -34.51
C ARG A 83 -15.26 -31.93 -35.57
N TRP A 84 -15.20 -32.37 -36.82
CA TRP A 84 -15.25 -31.48 -37.97
C TRP A 84 -16.67 -31.04 -38.29
N ARG A 85 -16.89 -29.72 -38.36
CA ARG A 85 -18.16 -29.13 -38.80
C ARG A 85 -18.30 -29.13 -40.31
N SER A 86 -19.51 -28.94 -40.81
CA SER A 86 -19.86 -28.88 -42.24
C SER A 86 -19.24 -27.68 -42.98
N ASP A 87 -18.84 -26.63 -42.26
CA ASP A 87 -18.09 -25.46 -42.77
C ASP A 87 -16.56 -25.67 -42.81
N GLY A 88 -16.09 -26.79 -42.26
CA GLY A 88 -14.68 -27.18 -42.27
C GLY A 88 -13.89 -26.54 -41.12
N THR A 89 -14.57 -26.08 -40.08
CA THR A 89 -13.97 -25.68 -38.80
C THR A 89 -14.07 -26.82 -37.78
N LEU A 90 -13.22 -26.79 -36.76
CA LEU A 90 -13.20 -27.74 -35.66
C LEU A 90 -14.03 -27.25 -34.49
N GLU A 91 -14.87 -28.12 -33.96
CA GLU A 91 -15.63 -27.90 -32.74
C GLU A 91 -15.01 -28.72 -31.61
N TYR A 92 -14.62 -28.05 -30.53
CA TYR A 92 -14.11 -28.68 -29.32
C TYR A 92 -15.28 -29.07 -28.41
N LEU A 93 -15.26 -30.30 -27.90
CA LEU A 93 -16.37 -30.91 -27.16
C LEU A 93 -15.98 -31.34 -25.73
N GLY A 94 -14.71 -31.19 -25.34
CA GLY A 94 -14.23 -31.54 -24.00
C GLY A 94 -12.97 -32.39 -24.05
N ARG A 95 -12.66 -33.06 -22.93
CA ARG A 95 -11.54 -33.99 -22.81
C ARG A 95 -12.00 -35.41 -22.54
N ILE A 96 -11.15 -36.36 -22.92
CA ILE A 96 -11.30 -37.79 -22.64
C ILE A 96 -10.84 -38.10 -21.21
N ASP A 97 -9.86 -37.35 -20.71
CA ASP A 97 -9.29 -37.50 -19.38
C ASP A 97 -9.83 -36.44 -18.39
N THR A 98 -9.38 -36.53 -17.13
CA THR A 98 -9.82 -35.67 -16.02
C THR A 98 -9.09 -34.33 -15.96
N GLN A 99 -8.35 -33.94 -17.01
CA GLN A 99 -7.66 -32.66 -17.04
C GLN A 99 -8.65 -31.52 -17.23
N VAL A 100 -8.44 -30.44 -16.49
CA VAL A 100 -9.32 -29.28 -16.54
C VAL A 100 -8.59 -28.03 -17.00
N LYS A 101 -9.35 -27.10 -17.60
CA LYS A 101 -8.89 -25.74 -17.88
C LYS A 101 -9.49 -24.81 -16.84
N LEU A 102 -8.65 -24.12 -16.09
CA LEU A 102 -9.06 -23.13 -15.10
C LEU A 102 -8.26 -21.84 -15.31
N ARG A 103 -8.94 -20.72 -15.58
CA ARG A 103 -8.32 -19.38 -15.73
C ARG A 103 -7.14 -19.36 -16.71
N GLY A 104 -7.23 -20.13 -17.81
CA GLY A 104 -6.19 -20.24 -18.84
C GLY A 104 -5.10 -21.27 -18.57
N TYR A 105 -5.06 -21.86 -17.37
CA TYR A 105 -4.13 -22.92 -17.00
C TYR A 105 -4.69 -24.31 -17.31
N ARG A 106 -3.82 -25.22 -17.74
CA ARG A 106 -4.10 -26.65 -17.89
C ARG A 106 -3.67 -27.35 -16.61
N ILE A 107 -4.61 -27.97 -15.92
CA ILE A 107 -4.40 -28.53 -14.58
C ILE A 107 -4.67 -30.03 -14.59
N GLU A 108 -3.72 -30.80 -14.07
CA GLU A 108 -3.84 -32.23 -13.80
C GLU A 108 -4.44 -32.44 -12.40
N LEU A 109 -5.75 -32.71 -12.31
CA LEU A 109 -6.41 -32.88 -10.99
C LEU A 109 -5.80 -34.01 -10.15
N GLY A 110 -5.26 -35.04 -10.81
CA GLY A 110 -4.56 -36.14 -10.15
C GLY A 110 -3.25 -35.71 -9.48
N GLU A 111 -2.56 -34.69 -10.00
CA GLU A 111 -1.35 -34.14 -9.35
C GLU A 111 -1.70 -33.52 -8.00
N ILE A 112 -2.76 -32.70 -7.98
CA ILE A 112 -3.24 -32.05 -6.77
C ILE A 112 -3.75 -33.10 -5.78
N SER A 113 -4.50 -34.10 -6.25
CA SER A 113 -4.99 -35.21 -5.42
C SER A 113 -3.84 -35.96 -4.75
N ASN A 114 -2.77 -36.27 -5.49
CA ASN A 114 -1.60 -36.96 -4.96
C ASN A 114 -0.82 -36.14 -3.91
N VAL A 115 -0.78 -34.81 -4.05
CA VAL A 115 -0.14 -33.94 -3.05
C VAL A 115 -1.03 -33.85 -1.81
N LEU A 116 -2.35 -33.71 -1.97
CA LEU A 116 -3.30 -33.68 -0.86
C LEU A 116 -3.28 -34.98 -0.06
N GLU A 117 -3.17 -36.14 -0.71
CA GLU A 117 -3.01 -37.45 -0.05
C GLU A 117 -1.70 -37.60 0.75
N ARG A 118 -0.67 -36.79 0.46
CA ARG A 118 0.59 -36.81 1.22
C ARG A 118 0.55 -35.92 2.46
N CYS A 119 -0.52 -35.17 2.66
CA CYS A 119 -0.70 -34.40 3.88
C CYS A 119 -0.87 -35.35 5.07
N VAL A 120 -0.22 -35.03 6.20
CA VAL A 120 -0.29 -35.86 7.41
C VAL A 120 -1.74 -35.93 7.88
N GLY A 121 -2.24 -37.15 8.10
CA GLY A 121 -3.62 -37.40 8.55
C GLY A 121 -4.64 -37.62 7.43
N VAL A 122 -4.30 -37.33 6.17
CA VAL A 122 -5.16 -37.63 5.01
C VAL A 122 -4.92 -39.06 4.53
N ARG A 123 -5.99 -39.83 4.39
CA ARG A 123 -5.98 -41.25 3.97
C ARG A 123 -6.24 -41.41 2.47
N GLN A 124 -7.16 -40.62 1.93
CA GLN A 124 -7.56 -40.62 0.52
C GLN A 124 -7.95 -39.21 0.12
N ALA A 125 -7.71 -38.83 -1.13
CA ALA A 125 -8.13 -37.55 -1.64
C ALA A 125 -8.51 -37.57 -3.12
N ALA A 126 -9.38 -36.63 -3.48
CA ALA A 126 -9.79 -36.38 -4.85
C ALA A 126 -9.98 -34.88 -5.05
N VAL A 127 -9.59 -34.37 -6.21
CA VAL A 127 -9.85 -32.98 -6.58
C VAL A 127 -10.79 -32.93 -7.76
N ALA A 128 -11.79 -32.06 -7.70
CA ALA A 128 -12.72 -31.81 -8.79
C ALA A 128 -12.86 -30.32 -9.07
N LEU A 129 -13.13 -29.99 -10.33
CA LEU A 129 -13.58 -28.65 -10.70
C LEU A 129 -15.09 -28.55 -10.47
N ARG A 130 -15.53 -27.49 -9.80
CA ARG A 130 -16.94 -27.17 -9.55
C ARG A 130 -17.27 -25.81 -10.12
N HIS A 131 -18.51 -25.66 -10.61
CA HIS A 131 -18.99 -24.42 -11.20
C HIS A 131 -20.04 -23.77 -10.31
N ARG A 132 -19.93 -22.45 -10.12
CA ARG A 132 -20.94 -21.63 -9.44
C ARG A 132 -21.26 -20.42 -10.32
N GLY A 133 -22.37 -20.48 -11.04
CA GLY A 133 -22.66 -19.50 -12.10
C GLY A 133 -21.70 -19.67 -13.28
N GLU A 134 -21.04 -18.59 -13.70
CA GLU A 134 -20.01 -18.63 -14.75
C GLU A 134 -18.61 -18.99 -14.20
N ASP A 135 -18.41 -18.94 -12.89
CA ASP A 135 -17.12 -19.18 -12.25
C ASP A 135 -16.86 -20.67 -11.99
N ALA A 136 -15.57 -21.02 -11.99
CA ALA A 136 -15.08 -22.37 -11.74
C ALA A 136 -14.03 -22.37 -10.62
N HIS A 137 -14.10 -23.36 -9.72
CA HIS A 137 -13.26 -23.49 -8.53
C HIS A 137 -12.74 -24.92 -8.37
N LEU A 138 -11.55 -25.07 -7.81
CA LEU A 138 -11.01 -26.37 -7.41
C LEU A 138 -11.49 -26.70 -6.00
N VAL A 139 -12.04 -27.91 -5.84
CA VAL A 139 -12.50 -28.43 -4.56
C VAL A 139 -11.73 -29.71 -4.22
N GLY A 140 -11.07 -29.71 -3.06
CA GLY A 140 -10.35 -30.86 -2.52
C GLY A 140 -11.25 -31.68 -1.59
N TYR A 141 -11.58 -32.90 -2.00
CA TYR A 141 -12.29 -33.87 -1.20
C TYR A 141 -11.28 -34.80 -0.52
N TYR A 142 -11.43 -35.04 0.77
CA TYR A 142 -10.48 -35.88 1.50
C TYR A 142 -11.15 -36.71 2.58
N VAL A 143 -10.50 -37.81 2.94
CA VAL A 143 -10.87 -38.67 4.06
C VAL A 143 -9.71 -38.66 5.04
N SER A 144 -9.97 -38.40 6.32
CA SER A 144 -8.92 -38.28 7.36
C SER A 144 -9.08 -39.26 8.52
N ASP A 145 -8.00 -39.47 9.26
CA ASP A 145 -7.99 -40.25 10.51
C ASP A 145 -8.32 -39.41 11.76
N GLY A 146 -8.36 -38.08 11.63
CA GLY A 146 -8.68 -37.12 12.67
C GLY A 146 -8.94 -35.73 12.08
N PRO A 147 -9.37 -34.76 12.89
CA PRO A 147 -9.66 -33.41 12.41
C PRO A 147 -8.39 -32.75 11.86
N ILE A 148 -8.51 -32.13 10.68
CA ILE A 148 -7.44 -31.37 10.03
C ILE A 148 -7.99 -29.98 9.71
N GLU A 149 -7.26 -28.94 10.09
CA GLU A 149 -7.66 -27.57 9.77
C GLU A 149 -7.38 -27.24 8.29
N ARG A 150 -8.27 -26.46 7.67
CA ARG A 150 -8.15 -26.05 6.26
C ARG A 150 -6.81 -25.38 5.96
N ASP A 151 -6.32 -24.54 6.86
CA ASP A 151 -5.07 -23.80 6.67
C ASP A 151 -3.85 -24.73 6.63
N GLU A 152 -3.90 -25.86 7.33
CA GLU A 152 -2.84 -26.88 7.28
C GLU A 152 -2.80 -27.56 5.90
N LEU A 153 -3.96 -27.94 5.36
CA LEU A 153 -4.07 -28.50 4.00
C LEU A 153 -3.56 -27.50 2.97
N LYS A 154 -4.02 -26.26 3.04
CA LYS A 154 -3.62 -25.19 2.11
C LYS A 154 -2.11 -24.92 2.18
N ALA A 155 -1.54 -24.82 3.38
CA ALA A 155 -0.10 -24.61 3.57
C ALA A 155 0.72 -25.78 3.01
N HIS A 156 0.26 -27.02 3.21
CA HIS A 156 0.90 -28.20 2.62
C HIS A 156 0.90 -28.14 1.10
N LEU A 157 -0.26 -27.91 0.46
CA LEU A 157 -0.36 -27.87 -1.00
C LEU A 157 0.48 -26.73 -1.61
N SER A 158 0.47 -25.55 -0.98
CA SER A 158 1.21 -24.37 -1.46
C SER A 158 2.73 -24.56 -1.42
N ALA A 159 3.24 -25.52 -0.63
CA ALA A 159 4.66 -25.84 -0.60
C ALA A 159 5.14 -26.67 -1.81
N TYR A 160 4.23 -27.36 -2.51
CA TYR A 160 4.55 -28.29 -3.59
C TYR A 160 3.92 -27.91 -4.94
N LEU A 161 2.88 -27.08 -4.94
CA LEU A 161 2.11 -26.72 -6.12
C LEU A 161 2.13 -25.20 -6.34
N PRO A 162 2.09 -24.73 -7.60
CA PRO A 162 1.82 -23.33 -7.90
C PRO A 162 0.45 -22.88 -7.37
N ASP A 163 0.32 -21.60 -7.01
CA ASP A 163 -0.89 -21.03 -6.41
C ASP A 163 -2.20 -21.35 -7.16
N TYR A 164 -2.16 -21.36 -8.50
CA TYR A 164 -3.34 -21.62 -9.33
C TYR A 164 -3.82 -23.09 -9.31
N MET A 165 -3.04 -24.01 -8.72
CA MET A 165 -3.39 -25.41 -8.54
C MET A 165 -3.87 -25.73 -7.12
N VAL A 166 -3.79 -24.77 -6.19
CA VAL A 166 -4.22 -24.99 -4.79
C VAL A 166 -5.74 -24.84 -4.71
N PRO A 167 -6.49 -25.88 -4.24
CA PRO A 167 -7.94 -25.81 -4.09
C PRO A 167 -8.40 -24.67 -3.19
N GLU A 168 -9.47 -23.99 -3.60
CA GLU A 168 -10.09 -22.92 -2.83
C GLU A 168 -10.97 -23.47 -1.69
N TYR A 169 -11.57 -24.65 -1.89
CA TYR A 169 -12.48 -25.27 -0.92
C TYR A 169 -12.08 -26.71 -0.62
N TYR A 170 -12.42 -27.17 0.59
CA TYR A 170 -12.12 -28.51 1.07
C TYR A 170 -13.36 -29.14 1.70
N VAL A 171 -13.59 -30.43 1.42
CA VAL A 171 -14.73 -31.19 1.95
C VAL A 171 -14.22 -32.49 2.54
N GLU A 172 -14.36 -32.64 3.86
CA GLU A 172 -14.08 -33.91 4.54
C GLU A 172 -15.24 -34.89 4.28
N LEU A 173 -14.90 -36.12 3.92
CA LEU A 173 -15.83 -37.21 3.68
C LEU A 173 -15.48 -38.39 4.57
N GLU A 174 -16.50 -39.18 4.95
CA GLU A 174 -16.28 -40.46 5.63
C GLU A 174 -15.59 -41.48 4.71
N ALA A 175 -15.92 -41.44 3.41
CA ALA A 175 -15.33 -42.25 2.36
C ALA A 175 -15.50 -41.59 0.99
N LEU A 176 -14.55 -41.82 0.07
CA LEU A 176 -14.72 -41.39 -1.32
C LEU A 176 -15.78 -42.27 -2.03
N PRO A 177 -16.72 -41.67 -2.80
CA PRO A 177 -17.73 -42.44 -3.52
C PRO A 177 -17.08 -43.24 -4.65
N LEU A 178 -17.40 -44.53 -4.75
CA LEU A 178 -16.87 -45.42 -5.77
C LEU A 178 -18.00 -45.93 -6.68
N THR A 179 -17.70 -46.05 -7.97
CA THR A 179 -18.50 -46.78 -8.96
C THR A 179 -18.53 -48.28 -8.64
N HIS A 180 -19.45 -49.02 -9.27
CA HIS A 180 -19.56 -50.48 -9.13
C HIS A 180 -18.25 -51.24 -9.47
N ASN A 181 -17.36 -50.62 -10.24
CA ASN A 181 -16.05 -51.19 -10.62
C ASN A 181 -14.90 -50.74 -9.69
N GLY A 182 -15.20 -50.11 -8.55
CA GLY A 182 -14.21 -49.67 -7.56
C GLY A 182 -13.39 -48.43 -7.96
N LYS A 183 -13.77 -47.73 -9.04
CA LYS A 183 -13.17 -46.43 -9.42
C LYS A 183 -13.92 -45.28 -8.76
N LEU A 184 -13.24 -44.18 -8.47
CA LEU A 184 -13.84 -42.94 -7.96
C LEU A 184 -15.01 -42.46 -8.84
N ASP A 185 -16.15 -42.18 -8.22
CA ASP A 185 -17.33 -41.61 -8.87
C ASP A 185 -17.43 -40.10 -8.61
N TYR A 186 -16.85 -39.32 -9.51
CA TYR A 186 -16.86 -37.85 -9.44
C TYR A 186 -18.26 -37.22 -9.48
N SER A 187 -19.25 -37.93 -10.03
CA SER A 187 -20.63 -37.44 -10.14
C SER A 187 -21.39 -37.53 -8.82
N SER A 188 -20.95 -38.42 -7.93
CA SER A 188 -21.53 -38.64 -6.60
C SER A 188 -20.81 -37.86 -5.50
N LEU A 189 -19.76 -37.11 -5.82
CA LEU A 189 -19.09 -36.22 -4.86
C LEU A 189 -20.05 -35.08 -4.47
N PRO A 190 -20.28 -34.83 -3.18
CA PRO A 190 -21.22 -33.82 -2.73
C PRO A 190 -20.77 -32.43 -3.15
N ASP A 191 -21.73 -31.50 -3.21
CA ASP A 191 -21.40 -30.10 -3.41
C ASP A 191 -20.71 -29.53 -2.16
N TYR A 192 -19.88 -28.51 -2.34
CA TYR A 192 -19.17 -27.89 -1.22
C TYR A 192 -20.09 -26.84 -0.56
N GLN A 193 -20.20 -26.88 0.75
CA GLN A 193 -20.87 -25.82 1.50
C GLN A 193 -19.83 -24.77 1.89
N VAL A 194 -20.06 -23.52 1.48
CA VAL A 194 -19.34 -22.40 2.09
C VAL A 194 -19.79 -22.35 3.54
N SER A 195 -18.87 -22.55 4.48
CA SER A 195 -19.14 -22.29 5.89
C SER A 195 -19.56 -20.82 5.98
N VAL A 196 -20.85 -20.58 6.20
CA VAL A 196 -21.35 -19.24 6.49
C VAL A 196 -20.83 -18.95 7.88
N GLU A 197 -19.70 -18.24 7.97
CA GLU A 197 -19.28 -17.62 9.21
C GLU A 197 -20.48 -16.86 9.80
N GLU A 198 -20.68 -16.92 11.13
CA GLU A 198 -21.76 -16.17 11.76
C GLU A 198 -21.75 -14.72 11.28
N TYR A 199 -22.90 -14.25 10.78
CA TYR A 199 -23.01 -12.91 10.22
C TYR A 199 -22.64 -11.85 11.26
N GLN A 200 -21.64 -11.03 10.92
CA GLN A 200 -21.13 -9.95 11.72
C GLN A 200 -21.39 -8.61 11.02
N ALA A 201 -22.33 -7.84 11.57
CA ALA A 201 -22.69 -6.52 11.08
C ALA A 201 -21.52 -5.51 11.18
N PRO A 202 -21.45 -4.51 10.29
CA PRO A 202 -20.45 -3.44 10.38
C PRO A 202 -20.66 -2.59 11.63
N SER A 203 -19.60 -2.46 12.43
CA SER A 203 -19.57 -1.71 13.70
C SER A 203 -19.07 -0.28 13.51
N SER A 204 -18.16 -0.06 12.56
CA SER A 204 -17.54 1.25 12.28
C SER A 204 -18.04 1.90 10.99
N GLU A 205 -17.81 3.22 10.86
CA GLU A 205 -18.15 3.97 9.64
C GLU A 205 -17.34 3.50 8.42
N VAL A 206 -16.07 3.14 8.63
CA VAL A 206 -15.22 2.57 7.58
C VAL A 206 -15.76 1.21 7.13
N GLU A 207 -16.15 0.34 8.06
CA GLU A 207 -16.76 -0.95 7.74
C GLU A 207 -18.07 -0.78 6.95
N ARG A 208 -18.95 0.16 7.35
CA ARG A 208 -20.20 0.44 6.61
C ARG A 208 -19.94 0.88 5.17
N ARG A 209 -18.96 1.75 4.95
CA ARG A 209 -18.58 2.19 3.60
C ARG A 209 -17.98 1.05 2.78
N LEU A 210 -17.16 0.21 3.39
CA LEU A 210 -16.59 -0.98 2.74
C LEU A 210 -17.68 -1.99 2.35
N VAL A 211 -18.66 -2.25 3.23
CA VAL A 211 -19.83 -3.08 2.91
C VAL A 211 -20.59 -2.54 1.71
N SER A 212 -20.83 -1.22 1.66
CA SER A 212 -21.49 -0.58 0.50
C SER A 212 -20.70 -0.77 -0.80
N ILE A 213 -19.38 -0.61 -0.75
CA ILE A 213 -18.51 -0.78 -1.93
C ILE A 213 -18.51 -2.25 -2.39
N TRP A 214 -18.41 -3.19 -1.45
CA TRP A 214 -18.41 -4.63 -1.75
C TRP A 214 -19.74 -5.06 -2.36
N SER A 215 -20.86 -4.58 -1.81
CA SER A 215 -22.20 -4.84 -2.32
C SER A 215 -22.35 -4.46 -3.79
N GLU A 216 -21.84 -3.29 -4.17
CA GLU A 216 -21.92 -2.84 -5.57
C GLU A 216 -21.00 -3.62 -6.51
N ILE A 217 -19.85 -4.09 -6.03
CA ILE A 217 -18.85 -4.77 -6.86
C ILE A 217 -19.16 -6.25 -7.05
N LEU A 218 -19.66 -6.89 -5.99
CA LEU A 218 -20.01 -8.30 -5.98
C LEU A 218 -21.48 -8.55 -6.34
N GLU A 219 -22.26 -7.47 -6.54
CA GLU A 219 -23.70 -7.51 -6.83
C GLU A 219 -24.50 -8.28 -5.77
N LEU A 220 -24.11 -8.12 -4.51
CA LEU A 220 -24.72 -8.77 -3.34
C LEU A 220 -25.50 -7.77 -2.47
N PRO A 221 -26.63 -8.14 -1.84
CA PRO A 221 -27.30 -7.30 -0.84
C PRO A 221 -26.37 -6.98 0.33
N GLN A 222 -26.37 -5.73 0.83
CA GLN A 222 -25.49 -5.33 1.94
C GLN A 222 -25.69 -6.19 3.19
N GLU A 223 -26.92 -6.61 3.46
CA GLU A 223 -27.30 -7.43 4.61
C GLU A 223 -26.77 -8.88 4.51
N SER A 224 -26.27 -9.28 3.35
CA SER A 224 -25.65 -10.60 3.13
C SER A 224 -24.12 -10.60 3.26
N ILE A 225 -23.51 -9.41 3.43
CA ILE A 225 -22.05 -9.25 3.49
C ILE A 225 -21.63 -9.10 4.95
N SER A 226 -21.09 -10.17 5.51
CA SER A 226 -20.50 -10.17 6.84
C SER A 226 -19.14 -9.46 6.85
N THR A 227 -18.77 -8.79 7.95
CA THR A 227 -17.47 -8.08 8.01
C THR A 227 -16.25 -8.99 8.12
N ASN A 228 -16.42 -10.24 8.58
CA ASN A 228 -15.39 -11.28 8.59
C ASN A 228 -15.34 -12.09 7.28
N ALA A 229 -16.33 -11.98 6.40
CA ALA A 229 -16.36 -12.74 5.16
C ALA A 229 -15.18 -12.36 4.24
N ASP A 230 -14.55 -13.38 3.68
CA ASP A 230 -13.46 -13.23 2.72
C ASP A 230 -13.97 -12.75 1.36
N PHE A 231 -13.31 -11.73 0.80
CA PHE A 231 -13.65 -11.12 -0.48
C PHE A 231 -13.71 -12.13 -1.63
N PHE A 232 -12.75 -13.05 -1.68
CA PHE A 232 -12.64 -14.05 -2.73
C PHE A 232 -13.68 -15.16 -2.55
N GLU A 233 -14.03 -15.50 -1.32
CA GLU A 233 -15.10 -16.47 -1.03
C GLU A 233 -16.49 -15.94 -1.40
N LEU A 234 -16.68 -14.62 -1.36
CA LEU A 234 -17.89 -13.95 -1.83
C LEU A 234 -17.95 -13.75 -3.36
N GLY A 235 -17.02 -14.32 -4.13
CA GLY A 235 -16.98 -14.22 -5.60
C GLY A 235 -16.03 -13.13 -6.12
N GLY A 236 -15.22 -12.53 -5.26
CA GLY A 236 -14.15 -11.61 -5.65
C GLY A 236 -13.08 -12.31 -6.51
N HIS A 237 -12.55 -11.60 -7.50
CA HIS A 237 -11.46 -12.05 -8.38
C HIS A 237 -10.63 -10.84 -8.83
N SER A 238 -9.55 -11.05 -9.59
CA SER A 238 -8.58 -9.97 -9.90
C SER A 238 -9.20 -8.71 -10.54
N LEU A 239 -10.26 -8.86 -11.34
CA LEU A 239 -10.93 -7.72 -11.97
C LEU A 239 -11.83 -6.96 -10.99
N THR A 240 -12.63 -7.67 -10.19
CA THR A 240 -13.45 -7.05 -9.14
C THR A 240 -12.58 -6.46 -8.03
N LEU A 241 -11.41 -7.06 -7.76
CA LEU A 241 -10.38 -6.53 -6.87
C LEU A 241 -9.81 -5.20 -7.35
N MET A 242 -9.51 -5.06 -8.64
CA MET A 242 -9.07 -3.78 -9.21
C MET A 242 -10.16 -2.69 -9.06
N LYS A 243 -11.41 -3.05 -9.35
CA LYS A 243 -12.56 -2.14 -9.13
C LYS A 243 -12.71 -1.79 -7.64
N LEU A 244 -12.48 -2.76 -6.75
CA LEU A 244 -12.55 -2.57 -5.30
C LEU A 244 -11.53 -1.56 -4.83
N ILE A 245 -10.27 -1.73 -5.21
CA ILE A 245 -9.19 -0.80 -4.89
C ILE A 245 -9.52 0.61 -5.41
N GLN A 246 -10.00 0.71 -6.65
CA GLN A 246 -10.38 2.00 -7.22
C GLN A 246 -11.52 2.67 -6.44
N GLN A 247 -12.59 1.95 -6.11
CA GLN A 247 -13.74 2.49 -5.39
C GLN A 247 -13.41 2.83 -3.93
N ILE A 248 -12.61 2.00 -3.25
CA ILE A 248 -12.05 2.31 -1.93
C ILE A 248 -11.27 3.62 -2.01
N ASN A 249 -10.35 3.73 -2.96
CA ASN A 249 -9.51 4.91 -3.09
C ASN A 249 -10.33 6.17 -3.38
N MET A 250 -11.32 6.09 -4.28
CA MET A 250 -12.17 7.22 -4.65
C MET A 250 -13.12 7.65 -3.52
N ARG A 251 -13.80 6.70 -2.84
CA ARG A 251 -14.86 7.03 -1.87
C ARG A 251 -14.34 7.30 -0.46
N LEU A 252 -13.22 6.69 -0.11
CA LEU A 252 -12.58 6.91 1.19
C LEU A 252 -11.46 7.94 1.10
N GLY A 253 -11.06 8.35 -0.11
CA GLY A 253 -9.99 9.33 -0.32
C GLY A 253 -8.66 8.83 0.24
N ILE A 254 -8.36 7.54 0.00
CA ILE A 254 -7.14 6.86 0.46
C ILE A 254 -6.39 6.24 -0.72
N ILE A 255 -5.10 5.91 -0.58
CA ILE A 255 -4.40 4.97 -1.49
C ILE A 255 -4.14 3.66 -0.78
N ILE A 256 -4.91 2.62 -1.14
CA ILE A 256 -4.63 1.24 -0.77
C ILE A 256 -3.93 0.53 -1.93
N SER A 257 -2.83 -0.17 -1.64
CA SER A 257 -2.14 -0.96 -2.64
C SER A 257 -2.80 -2.34 -2.79
N MET A 258 -2.55 -2.99 -3.92
CA MET A 258 -3.06 -4.33 -4.17
C MET A 258 -2.52 -5.37 -3.17
N ASP A 259 -1.25 -5.24 -2.76
CA ASP A 259 -0.63 -6.09 -1.73
C ASP A 259 -1.38 -6.02 -0.39
N VAL A 260 -1.88 -4.83 -0.02
CA VAL A 260 -2.64 -4.66 1.23
C VAL A 260 -3.95 -5.44 1.18
N ILE A 261 -4.71 -5.40 0.08
CA ILE A 261 -5.98 -6.14 0.00
C ILE A 261 -5.74 -7.65 -0.08
N PHE A 262 -4.65 -8.10 -0.71
CA PHE A 262 -4.30 -9.53 -0.70
C PHE A 262 -3.95 -10.08 0.68
N ARG A 263 -3.39 -9.23 1.56
CA ARG A 263 -3.07 -9.61 2.95
C ARG A 263 -4.24 -9.39 3.92
N ASN A 264 -5.23 -8.60 3.52
CA ASN A 264 -6.39 -8.23 4.33
C ASN A 264 -7.63 -8.48 3.48
N THR A 265 -8.09 -9.72 3.48
CA THR A 265 -9.13 -10.18 2.55
C THR A 265 -10.55 -9.99 3.08
N THR A 266 -10.71 -9.46 4.30
CA THR A 266 -12.02 -9.25 4.95
C THR A 266 -12.26 -7.76 5.19
N ILE A 267 -13.53 -7.35 5.27
CA ILE A 267 -13.87 -5.95 5.57
C ILE A 267 -13.26 -5.51 6.91
N GLN A 268 -13.29 -6.38 7.93
CA GLN A 268 -12.72 -6.10 9.24
C GLN A 268 -11.21 -5.88 9.19
N THR A 269 -10.47 -6.71 8.45
CA THR A 269 -9.01 -6.59 8.32
C THR A 269 -8.62 -5.36 7.49
N ILE A 270 -9.36 -5.07 6.42
CA ILE A 270 -9.17 -3.84 5.62
C ILE A 270 -9.48 -2.60 6.44
N ALA A 271 -10.62 -2.57 7.15
CA ALA A 271 -10.99 -1.45 8.02
C ALA A 271 -9.96 -1.25 9.13
N SER A 272 -9.47 -2.34 9.73
CA SER A 272 -8.39 -2.29 10.71
C SER A 272 -7.10 -1.73 10.12
N HIS A 273 -6.72 -2.10 8.90
CA HIS A 273 -5.56 -1.55 8.22
C HIS A 273 -5.70 -0.05 7.94
N ILE A 274 -6.87 0.37 7.42
CA ILE A 274 -7.20 1.78 7.17
C ILE A 274 -7.14 2.58 8.48
N ASN A 275 -7.76 2.07 9.55
CA ASN A 275 -7.76 2.72 10.85
C ASN A 275 -6.37 2.73 11.51
N ASN A 276 -5.59 1.66 11.36
CA ASN A 276 -4.21 1.59 11.88
C ASN A 276 -3.25 2.52 11.14
N ARG A 277 -3.57 2.93 9.91
CA ARG A 277 -2.86 4.01 9.20
C ARG A 277 -2.97 5.35 9.95
N TYR A 278 -4.02 5.52 10.76
CA TYR A 278 -4.24 6.67 11.64
C TYR A 278 -3.91 6.38 13.12
N SER A 279 -3.76 5.11 13.53
CA SER A 279 -3.36 4.72 14.89
C SER A 279 -1.84 4.75 15.09
N TRP A 280 -1.31 5.97 15.21
CA TRP A 280 0.12 6.16 15.50
C TRP A 280 0.55 5.66 16.88
N ALA A 281 -0.41 5.51 17.79
CA ALA A 281 -0.19 5.20 19.19
C ALA A 281 0.23 3.74 19.45
N ALA A 282 0.09 2.85 18.48
CA ALA A 282 0.55 1.47 18.62
C ALA A 282 2.07 1.41 18.85
N GLY A 283 2.47 0.85 20.00
CA GLY A 283 3.88 0.69 20.38
C GLY A 283 4.61 1.98 20.74
N LEU A 284 3.91 3.04 21.14
CA LEU A 284 4.52 4.32 21.52
C LEU A 284 5.64 4.16 22.55
N ASP A 285 5.45 3.34 23.58
CA ASP A 285 6.47 3.09 24.60
C ASP A 285 7.78 2.52 24.01
N GLU A 286 7.70 1.63 23.01
CA GLU A 286 8.90 1.15 22.30
C GLU A 286 9.49 2.21 21.36
N LYS A 287 8.64 2.97 20.66
CA LYS A 287 9.07 4.08 19.80
C LYS A 287 9.80 5.15 20.63
N PHE A 288 9.29 5.49 21.81
CA PHE A 288 9.90 6.41 22.77
C PHE A 288 11.25 5.91 23.28
N LYS A 289 11.36 4.61 23.63
CA LYS A 289 12.65 4.02 24.02
C LYS A 289 13.69 4.14 22.89
N LYS A 290 13.28 3.89 21.63
CA LYS A 290 14.15 4.04 20.45
C LYS A 290 14.50 5.50 20.11
N ILE A 291 13.67 6.47 20.50
CA ILE A 291 13.91 7.89 20.28
C ILE A 291 14.78 8.49 21.39
N LYS A 292 14.59 8.09 22.66
CA LYS A 292 15.54 8.43 23.74
C LYS A 292 16.96 7.97 23.45
N GLN A 293 17.11 6.91 22.66
CA GLN A 293 18.40 6.38 22.19
C GLN A 293 18.86 6.96 20.85
N ALA A 294 18.06 7.79 20.17
CA ALA A 294 18.39 8.33 18.86
C ALA A 294 19.30 9.56 18.98
N GLU A 295 20.58 9.32 19.25
CA GLU A 295 21.62 10.36 19.25
C GLU A 295 22.13 10.70 17.84
N THR A 296 21.54 10.12 16.78
CA THR A 296 22.05 10.21 15.41
C THR A 296 20.96 10.47 14.37
N VAL A 297 21.37 11.01 13.22
CA VAL A 297 20.50 11.24 12.06
C VAL A 297 20.03 9.91 11.46
N LYS A 298 18.72 9.80 11.24
CA LYS A 298 18.08 8.64 10.60
C LYS A 298 17.66 8.99 9.18
N ILE A 299 17.86 8.05 8.26
CA ILE A 299 17.39 8.12 6.88
C ILE A 299 16.58 6.86 6.57
N ALA A 300 15.46 7.05 5.89
CA ALA A 300 14.58 5.98 5.42
C ALA A 300 14.20 6.29 3.98
N GLU A 301 14.15 5.25 3.14
CA GLU A 301 13.97 5.39 1.71
C GLU A 301 12.66 4.77 1.23
N ILE A 302 12.03 5.44 0.26
CA ILE A 302 11.02 4.90 -0.64
C ILE A 302 11.54 5.20 -2.04
N ALA A 303 12.16 4.18 -2.64
CA ALA A 303 12.85 4.29 -3.91
C ALA A 303 12.15 3.50 -5.01
N ASN A 304 12.33 3.95 -6.25
CA ASN A 304 12.04 3.22 -7.47
C ASN A 304 13.37 2.95 -8.17
N SER A 305 13.69 1.69 -8.49
CA SER A 305 15.01 1.28 -9.00
C SER A 305 15.49 2.02 -10.26
N ASN A 306 14.63 2.82 -10.91
CA ASN A 306 14.88 3.48 -12.18
C ASN A 306 15.11 5.01 -12.09
N SER A 307 14.97 5.66 -10.92
CA SER A 307 15.24 7.11 -10.79
C SER A 307 16.71 7.40 -10.51
N THR A 308 17.30 8.38 -11.21
CA THR A 308 18.66 8.87 -10.91
C THR A 308 18.67 10.03 -9.91
N ASN A 309 17.52 10.67 -9.68
CA ASN A 309 17.37 11.79 -8.77
C ASN A 309 16.89 11.29 -7.41
N LYS A 310 17.42 11.88 -6.33
CA LYS A 310 17.05 11.58 -4.94
C LYS A 310 16.67 12.86 -4.23
N LEU A 311 15.48 12.87 -3.64
CA LEU A 311 14.98 13.95 -2.79
C LEU A 311 15.18 13.56 -1.32
N PHE A 312 16.03 14.30 -0.62
CA PHE A 312 16.21 14.18 0.82
C PHE A 312 15.31 15.19 1.53
N PHE A 313 14.27 14.71 2.20
CA PHE A 313 13.24 15.53 2.81
C PHE A 313 13.36 15.51 4.34
N CYS A 314 13.76 16.64 4.91
CA CYS A 314 14.01 16.82 6.33
C CYS A 314 12.71 16.97 7.14
N ALA A 315 12.53 16.05 8.08
CA ALA A 315 11.53 16.13 9.12
C ALA A 315 11.88 17.21 10.15
N PRO A 316 10.86 17.74 10.86
CA PRO A 316 11.07 18.52 12.08
C PRO A 316 12.09 17.85 13.00
N MET A 317 13.11 18.59 13.44
CA MET A 317 14.18 18.06 14.29
C MET A 317 13.59 17.50 15.59
N GLY A 318 14.02 16.31 16.00
CA GLY A 318 13.46 15.66 17.19
C GLY A 318 11.97 15.32 17.12
N GLY A 319 11.34 15.41 15.93
CA GLY A 319 9.94 15.12 15.72
C GLY A 319 9.60 13.65 16.03
N ILE A 320 8.52 13.46 16.78
CA ILE A 320 8.11 12.16 17.30
C ILE A 320 6.68 11.77 16.96
N MET A 321 5.89 12.74 16.49
CA MET A 321 4.57 12.48 15.94
C MET A 321 4.69 11.97 14.52
N PRO A 322 3.75 11.15 14.02
CA PRO A 322 3.72 10.77 12.62
C PRO A 322 3.95 11.96 11.68
N SER A 323 3.14 13.03 11.77
CA SER A 323 3.25 14.22 10.91
C SER A 323 4.58 14.96 10.99
N THR A 324 5.32 14.82 12.09
CA THR A 324 6.58 15.52 12.29
C THR A 324 7.78 14.60 12.36
N SER A 325 7.57 13.29 12.20
CA SER A 325 8.61 12.29 12.20
C SER A 325 8.90 11.87 10.76
N ILE A 326 10.06 11.23 10.59
CA ILE A 326 10.39 10.53 9.35
C ILE A 326 9.25 9.64 8.84
N ILE A 327 8.46 9.01 9.72
CA ILE A 327 7.42 8.07 9.32
C ILE A 327 6.30 8.76 8.55
N GLY A 328 5.77 9.90 9.02
CA GLY A 328 4.70 10.60 8.28
C GLY A 328 5.22 11.33 7.04
N ILE A 329 6.48 11.76 7.04
CA ILE A 329 7.08 12.31 5.81
C ILE A 329 7.27 11.23 4.74
N LEU A 330 7.51 9.98 5.12
CA LEU A 330 7.52 8.86 4.17
C LEU A 330 6.15 8.64 3.50
N ASP A 331 5.03 9.09 4.07
CA ASP A 331 3.73 9.01 3.39
C ASP A 331 3.68 9.84 2.10
N MET A 332 4.61 10.79 1.92
CA MET A 332 4.79 11.51 0.65
C MET A 332 5.44 10.64 -0.43
N GLY A 333 6.30 9.70 -0.03
CA GLY A 333 7.17 8.93 -0.92
C GLY A 333 6.42 8.26 -2.08
N PRO A 334 5.32 7.51 -1.83
CA PRO A 334 4.56 6.84 -2.90
C PRO A 334 4.01 7.79 -3.97
N TYR A 335 3.86 9.07 -3.66
CA TYR A 335 3.39 10.06 -4.60
C TYR A 335 4.51 10.67 -5.44
N LEU A 336 5.78 10.53 -5.05
CA LEU A 336 6.93 11.17 -5.70
C LEU A 336 7.85 10.18 -6.46
N THR A 337 7.65 8.88 -6.27
CA THR A 337 8.48 7.79 -6.83
C THR A 337 8.41 7.63 -8.34
N ASP A 338 7.48 8.32 -9.00
CA ASP A 338 7.42 8.44 -10.46
C ASP A 338 8.45 9.42 -11.03
N ILE A 339 9.01 10.31 -10.20
CA ILE A 339 9.94 11.37 -10.64
C ILE A 339 11.27 11.42 -9.88
N THR A 340 11.32 10.92 -8.64
CA THR A 340 12.51 10.91 -7.80
C THR A 340 12.44 9.77 -6.79
N ASP A 341 13.59 9.23 -6.38
CA ASP A 341 13.64 8.46 -5.13
C ASP A 341 13.43 9.40 -3.95
N PHE A 342 12.69 8.95 -2.94
CA PHE A 342 12.34 9.74 -1.78
C PHE A 342 13.05 9.24 -0.53
N PHE A 343 13.76 10.12 0.15
CA PHE A 343 14.49 9.84 1.38
C PHE A 343 13.97 10.75 2.49
N GLY A 344 13.26 10.18 3.46
CA GLY A 344 12.95 10.89 4.70
C GLY A 344 14.23 11.05 5.53
N VAL A 345 14.45 12.23 6.11
CA VAL A 345 15.61 12.53 6.95
C VAL A 345 15.15 13.05 8.31
N GLN A 346 15.55 12.40 9.39
CA GLN A 346 15.24 12.81 10.76
C GLN A 346 16.51 13.06 11.54
N ALA A 347 16.75 14.33 11.84
CA ALA A 347 17.76 14.73 12.80
C ALA A 347 17.28 14.56 14.25
N PRO A 348 18.20 14.34 15.20
CA PRO A 348 17.88 14.30 16.63
C PRO A 348 17.33 15.65 17.11
N ALA A 349 16.77 15.66 18.32
CA ALA A 349 16.33 16.89 18.96
C ALA A 349 17.52 17.83 19.24
N LEU A 350 17.28 19.13 19.13
CA LEU A 350 18.33 20.12 19.39
C LEU A 350 18.63 20.22 20.90
N PHE A 351 17.65 19.98 21.77
CA PHE A 351 17.79 20.07 23.23
C PHE A 351 17.16 18.84 23.91
N PRO A 352 17.78 17.65 23.87
CA PRO A 352 17.22 16.46 24.52
C PRO A 352 17.10 16.60 26.04
N GLU A 353 17.93 17.43 26.68
CA GLU A 353 17.85 17.69 28.12
C GLU A 353 16.52 18.36 28.48
N MET A 354 16.04 19.25 27.61
CA MET A 354 14.72 19.87 27.73
C MET A 354 13.61 18.82 27.61
N LEU A 355 13.77 17.85 26.71
CA LEU A 355 12.83 16.74 26.55
C LEU A 355 12.78 15.84 27.79
N GLU A 356 13.91 15.64 28.47
CA GLU A 356 13.98 14.92 29.74
C GLU A 356 13.25 15.67 30.86
N MET A 357 13.40 16.98 30.96
CA MET A 357 12.67 17.81 31.93
C MET A 357 11.15 17.69 31.73
N ILE A 358 10.68 17.75 30.49
CA ILE A 358 9.25 17.58 30.16
C ILE A 358 8.75 16.19 30.52
N ASN A 359 9.56 15.16 30.29
CA ASN A 359 9.24 13.77 30.67
C ASN A 359 9.12 13.59 32.20
N ASN A 360 9.78 14.46 32.97
CA ASN A 360 9.82 14.44 34.42
C ASN A 360 8.89 15.49 35.05
N ASP A 361 7.94 16.04 34.27
CA ASP A 361 6.96 17.04 34.70
C ASP A 361 7.58 18.34 35.24
N GLN A 362 8.78 18.69 34.78
CA GLN A 362 9.47 19.92 35.18
C GLN A 362 9.13 21.08 34.24
N ASP A 363 8.91 22.25 34.81
CA ASP A 363 8.74 23.48 34.04
C ASP A 363 10.05 23.85 33.32
N VAL A 364 9.94 24.17 32.02
CA VAL A 364 11.05 24.67 31.22
C VAL A 364 10.92 26.17 31.08
N ASN A 365 11.84 26.91 31.71
CA ASN A 365 11.95 28.36 31.50
C ASN A 365 12.85 28.66 30.31
N LEU A 366 12.23 28.90 29.15
CA LEU A 366 12.96 29.15 27.91
C LEU A 366 13.71 30.50 27.90
N LYS A 367 13.35 31.47 28.75
CA LYS A 367 14.07 32.75 28.83
C LYS A 367 15.45 32.63 29.47
N THR A 368 15.60 31.71 30.41
CA THR A 368 16.86 31.46 31.11
C THR A 368 17.63 30.29 30.51
N TRP A 369 17.13 29.72 29.42
CA TRP A 369 17.73 28.56 28.80
C TRP A 369 19.03 28.93 28.08
N ASN A 370 20.08 28.16 28.32
CA ASN A 370 21.35 28.34 27.61
C ASN A 370 21.30 27.59 26.28
N PHE A 371 21.25 28.36 25.20
CA PHE A 371 21.15 27.87 23.83
C PHE A 371 22.54 27.59 23.24
N ASP A 372 22.99 26.33 23.27
CA ASP A 372 24.28 25.93 22.69
C ASP A 372 24.21 25.81 21.15
N PHE A 373 24.82 26.77 20.46
CA PHE A 373 24.86 26.81 19.00
C PHE A 373 25.75 25.72 18.37
N SER A 374 26.75 25.20 19.10
CA SER A 374 27.67 24.19 18.55
C SER A 374 26.92 22.93 18.13
N ARG A 375 25.96 22.51 18.95
CA ARG A 375 25.11 21.35 18.68
C ARG A 375 24.31 21.45 17.38
N PHE A 376 23.79 22.63 17.03
CA PHE A 376 23.09 22.80 15.76
C PHE A 376 24.04 22.60 14.56
N LYS A 377 25.27 23.11 14.65
CA LYS A 377 26.29 22.88 13.61
C LYS A 377 26.64 21.40 13.48
N ASP A 378 26.77 20.71 14.60
CA ASP A 378 27.06 19.27 14.61
C ASP A 378 25.94 18.47 13.94
N ILE A 379 24.67 18.79 14.24
CA ILE A 379 23.51 18.18 13.57
C ILE A 379 23.53 18.43 12.07
N VAL A 380 23.86 19.65 11.61
CA VAL A 380 23.98 19.96 10.18
C VAL A 380 25.11 19.15 9.54
N GLU A 381 26.27 19.02 10.21
CA GLU A 381 27.40 18.23 9.72
C GLU A 381 27.05 16.73 9.62
N GLU A 382 26.46 16.18 10.66
CA GLU A 382 26.01 14.78 10.69
C GLU A 382 24.96 14.50 9.64
N THR A 383 24.00 15.41 9.46
CA THR A 383 22.95 15.27 8.45
C THR A 383 23.54 15.32 7.05
N THR A 384 24.47 16.25 6.80
CA THR A 384 25.19 16.34 5.51
C THR A 384 25.98 15.05 5.25
N ARG A 385 26.67 14.52 6.26
CA ARG A 385 27.41 13.25 6.17
C ARG A 385 26.48 12.07 5.90
N ALA A 386 25.30 12.04 6.51
CA ALA A 386 24.29 11.00 6.29
C ALA A 386 23.75 11.04 4.86
N VAL A 387 23.38 12.22 4.35
CA VAL A 387 22.95 12.41 2.94
C VAL A 387 24.03 11.93 1.97
N LEU A 388 25.30 12.29 2.20
CA LEU A 388 26.42 11.90 1.34
C LEU A 388 26.70 10.39 1.29
N LYS A 389 26.23 9.61 2.28
CA LYS A 389 26.32 8.14 2.23
C LYS A 389 25.40 7.55 1.16
N TYR A 390 24.25 8.17 0.91
CA TYR A 390 23.25 7.71 -0.05
C TYR A 390 23.43 8.31 -1.44
N GLN A 391 24.06 9.48 -1.53
CA GLN A 391 24.40 10.13 -2.79
C GLN A 391 25.75 10.81 -2.70
N GLN A 392 26.73 10.34 -3.48
CA GLN A 392 28.06 10.94 -3.50
C GLN A 392 28.14 12.10 -4.49
N ASP A 393 27.53 11.97 -5.67
CA ASP A 393 27.59 12.93 -6.77
C ASP A 393 26.22 13.10 -7.45
N GLY A 394 26.14 14.00 -8.43
CA GLY A 394 24.90 14.39 -9.08
C GLY A 394 24.23 15.59 -8.42
N THR A 395 22.98 15.85 -8.79
CA THR A 395 22.19 16.96 -8.25
C THR A 395 21.52 16.53 -6.95
N PHE A 396 21.79 17.24 -5.86
CA PHE A 396 21.17 17.02 -4.56
C PHE A 396 19.86 17.81 -4.48
N LEU A 397 18.73 17.10 -4.42
CA LEU A 397 17.43 17.70 -4.16
C LEU A 397 17.18 17.60 -2.65
N ILE A 398 16.98 18.75 -2.00
CA ILE A 398 16.77 18.82 -0.55
C ILE A 398 15.45 19.54 -0.28
N GLY A 399 14.65 19.01 0.62
CA GLY A 399 13.43 19.67 1.08
C GLY A 399 13.26 19.55 2.59
N GLY A 400 12.26 20.25 3.13
CA GLY A 400 11.93 20.14 4.55
C GLY A 400 10.50 20.56 4.85
N PHE A 401 10.02 20.10 6.01
CA PHE A 401 8.75 20.51 6.60
C PHE A 401 8.97 21.14 7.97
N CYS A 402 8.28 22.25 8.25
CA CYS A 402 8.38 22.98 9.51
C CYS A 402 9.86 23.22 9.90
N SER A 403 10.30 22.89 11.12
CA SER A 403 11.70 23.11 11.54
C SER A 403 12.72 22.32 10.71
N GLY A 404 12.29 21.29 9.97
CA GLY A 404 13.10 20.61 8.96
C GLY A 404 13.51 21.49 7.78
N CYS A 405 12.76 22.55 7.47
CA CYS A 405 13.13 23.56 6.46
C CYS A 405 14.46 24.25 6.78
N VAL A 406 14.72 24.49 8.07
CA VAL A 406 15.97 25.12 8.55
C VAL A 406 17.15 24.20 8.28
N LEU A 407 16.99 22.93 8.63
CA LEU A 407 17.99 21.90 8.42
C LEU A 407 18.26 21.70 6.93
N ALA A 408 17.21 21.65 6.11
CA ALA A 408 17.29 21.55 4.66
C ALA A 408 18.14 22.68 4.05
N LEU A 409 17.92 23.93 4.49
CA LEU A 409 18.69 25.08 4.02
C LEU A 409 20.16 25.01 4.41
N GLU A 410 20.47 24.69 5.67
CA GLU A 410 21.86 24.64 6.16
C GLU A 410 22.64 23.45 5.58
N VAL A 411 22.00 22.30 5.40
CA VAL A 411 22.58 21.14 4.69
C VAL A 411 22.86 21.52 3.23
N SER A 412 21.95 22.23 2.58
CA SER A 412 22.13 22.71 1.19
C SER A 412 23.32 23.66 1.05
N LYS A 413 23.44 24.64 1.95
CA LYS A 413 24.61 25.54 1.99
C LYS A 413 25.90 24.76 2.21
N ARG A 414 25.88 23.78 3.11
CA ARG A 414 27.05 22.96 3.39
C ARG A 414 27.47 22.14 2.17
N LEU A 415 26.53 21.47 1.51
CA LEU A 415 26.77 20.74 0.26
C LEU A 415 27.38 21.65 -0.82
N LYS A 416 26.83 22.86 -1.01
CA LYS A 416 27.40 23.85 -1.94
C LYS A 416 28.83 24.27 -1.55
N SER A 417 29.09 24.52 -0.26
CA SER A 417 30.44 24.83 0.24
C SER A 417 31.46 23.71 0.01
N MET A 418 30.98 22.47 -0.15
CA MET A 418 31.78 21.28 -0.49
C MET A 418 31.90 21.06 -2.00
N GLY A 419 31.41 22.00 -2.82
CA GLY A 419 31.43 21.91 -4.29
C GLY A 419 30.41 20.93 -4.88
N LYS A 420 29.39 20.51 -4.11
CA LYS A 420 28.31 19.66 -4.60
C LYS A 420 27.25 20.47 -5.34
N ASN A 421 26.65 19.87 -6.35
CA ASN A 421 25.59 20.50 -7.13
C ASN A 421 24.26 20.40 -6.37
N VAL A 422 23.73 21.51 -5.89
CA VAL A 422 22.43 21.56 -5.20
C VAL A 422 21.36 22.02 -6.18
N GLY A 423 20.31 21.21 -6.33
CA GLY A 423 19.18 21.50 -7.19
C GLY A 423 18.10 22.34 -6.50
N PRO A 424 16.89 22.41 -7.09
CA PRO A 424 15.77 23.14 -6.51
C PRO A 424 15.41 22.64 -5.10
N LEU A 425 15.10 23.57 -4.19
CA LEU A 425 14.72 23.29 -2.81
C LEU A 425 13.22 23.34 -2.60
N VAL A 426 12.72 22.50 -1.69
CA VAL A 426 11.30 22.47 -1.33
C VAL A 426 11.14 22.79 0.15
N LEU A 427 10.58 23.95 0.47
CA LEU A 427 10.31 24.36 1.84
C LEU A 427 8.80 24.36 2.07
N VAL A 428 8.33 23.51 2.96
CA VAL A 428 6.91 23.33 3.25
C VAL A 428 6.61 23.83 4.65
N ASP A 429 5.75 24.84 4.73
CA ASP A 429 5.32 25.45 5.98
C ASP A 429 6.48 25.73 6.96
N PRO A 430 7.51 26.48 6.54
CA PRO A 430 8.61 26.82 7.44
C PRO A 430 8.09 27.65 8.63
N PRO A 431 8.74 27.58 9.80
CA PRO A 431 8.36 28.37 10.97
C PRO A 431 8.32 29.87 10.68
N LEU A 432 7.36 30.57 11.32
CA LEU A 432 7.11 32.01 11.14
C LEU A 432 8.34 32.90 11.34
N TRP A 433 9.32 32.48 12.14
CA TRP A 433 10.57 33.22 12.36
C TRP A 433 11.60 33.06 11.23
N MET A 434 11.44 32.07 10.35
CA MET A 434 12.18 32.03 9.08
C MET A 434 11.59 33.04 8.09
N THR A 435 10.38 33.51 8.34
CA THR A 435 9.56 34.30 7.43
C THR A 435 9.21 35.67 7.98
N ALA A 436 9.73 36.06 9.16
CA ALA A 436 9.69 37.40 9.75
C ALA A 436 10.73 37.52 10.87
N PRO A 437 11.25 38.73 11.19
CA PRO A 437 12.04 38.94 12.40
C PRO A 437 11.06 38.84 13.58
N VAL A 438 11.05 37.70 14.27
CA VAL A 438 10.29 37.60 15.51
C VAL A 438 11.00 38.46 16.55
N LEU A 439 10.35 39.57 16.92
CA LEU A 439 10.78 40.39 18.05
C LEU A 439 10.83 39.49 19.29
N PRO A 440 11.96 39.39 20.01
CA PRO A 440 12.09 38.56 21.21
C PRO A 440 11.00 38.85 22.26
N GLU A 441 10.43 40.05 22.23
CA GLU A 441 9.36 40.53 23.11
C GLU A 441 7.97 39.95 22.77
N LYS A 442 7.76 39.46 21.54
CA LYS A 442 6.51 38.81 21.09
C LYS A 442 6.49 37.30 21.31
N ILE A 443 7.65 36.67 21.58
CA ILE A 443 7.69 35.25 21.95
C ILE A 443 7.24 35.14 23.41
N ALA A 444 6.23 34.31 23.68
CA ALA A 444 5.67 34.20 25.01
C ALA A 444 6.77 33.86 26.02
N SER A 445 6.81 34.68 27.06
CA SER A 445 7.86 34.78 28.04
C SER A 445 8.06 33.53 28.91
N THR A 446 7.00 32.72 28.96
CA THR A 446 6.85 31.54 29.80
C THR A 446 5.70 30.80 29.15
N TYR A 447 5.95 29.66 28.50
CA TYR A 447 4.85 28.78 28.10
C TYR A 447 4.42 28.03 29.35
N THR A 448 3.27 28.40 29.88
CA THR A 448 2.67 27.60 30.94
C THR A 448 2.29 26.24 30.33
N LEU A 449 2.36 25.19 31.14
CA LEU A 449 1.89 23.86 30.73
C LEU A 449 0.40 23.89 30.25
N GLY A 450 -0.38 24.90 30.64
CA GLY A 450 -1.76 25.16 30.17
C GLY A 450 -1.88 25.79 28.78
N GLU A 451 -0.89 26.53 28.27
CA GLU A 451 -0.89 26.97 26.86
C GLU A 451 -0.47 25.84 25.93
N THR A 452 0.43 24.98 26.41
CA THR A 452 0.82 23.73 25.77
C THR A 452 -0.40 22.83 25.53
N ALA A 453 -1.33 22.78 26.49
CA ALA A 453 -2.62 22.09 26.35
C ALA A 453 -3.46 22.53 25.14
N SER A 454 -3.57 23.83 24.92
CA SER A 454 -4.41 24.42 23.84
C SER A 454 -3.83 24.16 22.45
N PHE A 455 -2.51 24.17 22.30
CA PHE A 455 -1.87 23.77 21.04
C PHE A 455 -2.01 22.26 20.78
N ILE A 456 -2.00 21.47 21.84
CA ILE A 456 -2.11 20.02 21.75
C ILE A 456 -3.54 19.59 21.48
N ALA A 457 -4.54 20.31 22.00
CA ALA A 457 -5.93 20.19 21.57
C ALA A 457 -6.04 20.31 20.05
N LYS A 458 -5.34 21.27 19.44
CA LYS A 458 -5.34 21.52 17.99
C LYS A 458 -4.57 20.44 17.21
N ASP A 459 -3.50 19.88 17.77
CA ASP A 459 -2.82 18.72 17.15
C ASP A 459 -3.58 17.38 17.40
N ILE A 460 -4.43 17.28 18.42
CA ILE A 460 -5.34 16.14 18.65
C ILE A 460 -6.52 16.22 17.67
N ASP A 461 -7.02 17.43 17.46
CA ASP A 461 -8.02 17.78 16.45
C ASP A 461 -7.56 17.36 15.04
N TRP A 462 -6.28 17.58 14.71
CA TRP A 462 -5.61 17.11 13.48
C TRP A 462 -5.80 15.62 13.17
N GLN A 463 -5.84 14.75 14.19
CA GLN A 463 -5.97 13.30 14.00
C GLN A 463 -7.41 12.80 14.06
N ALA A 464 -8.33 13.63 14.56
CA ALA A 464 -9.69 13.25 14.90
C ALA A 464 -10.78 13.98 14.08
N GLY A 465 -10.43 15.07 13.37
CA GLY A 465 -11.33 15.82 12.49
C GLY A 465 -12.47 16.54 13.21
N ILE A 466 -12.17 17.37 14.22
CA ILE A 466 -13.14 18.14 15.03
C ILE A 466 -13.08 19.63 14.60
N GLU A 467 -14.08 20.43 14.97
CA GLU A 467 -14.03 21.90 14.85
C GLU A 467 -13.60 22.53 16.18
N SER A 468 -12.70 23.51 16.08
CA SER A 468 -11.75 23.95 17.12
C SER A 468 -12.32 24.61 18.39
N ALA A 469 -13.60 25.01 18.42
CA ALA A 469 -14.10 25.93 19.45
C ALA A 469 -14.31 25.25 20.83
N ASP A 470 -14.79 24.01 20.86
CA ASP A 470 -15.24 23.39 22.12
C ASP A 470 -14.08 22.84 22.97
N ILE A 471 -13.04 22.30 22.34
CA ILE A 471 -11.88 21.72 23.04
C ILE A 471 -10.99 22.82 23.63
N GLU A 472 -10.77 23.91 22.89
CA GLU A 472 -9.98 25.04 23.36
C GLU A 472 -10.61 25.68 24.60
N ILE A 473 -11.95 25.78 24.66
CA ILE A 473 -12.70 26.24 25.84
C ILE A 473 -12.57 25.24 27.00
N LEU A 474 -12.68 23.94 26.71
CA LEU A 474 -12.59 22.87 27.71
C LEU A 474 -11.22 22.82 28.41
N MET A 475 -10.14 23.06 27.68
CA MET A 475 -8.77 22.89 28.19
C MET A 475 -8.16 24.15 28.81
N LYS A 476 -8.58 25.35 28.40
CA LYS A 476 -7.95 26.64 28.79
C LYS A 476 -7.91 26.92 30.30
N ASN A 477 -8.77 26.27 31.09
CA ASN A 477 -8.89 26.48 32.54
C ASN A 477 -8.70 25.20 33.39
N GLN A 478 -8.17 24.11 32.82
CA GLN A 478 -8.01 22.85 33.53
C GLN A 478 -6.61 22.72 34.16
N PRO A 479 -6.48 22.06 35.34
CA PRO A 479 -5.19 21.56 35.80
C PRO A 479 -4.52 20.72 34.72
N LEU A 480 -3.19 20.82 34.60
CA LEU A 480 -2.44 20.17 33.53
C LEU A 480 -2.66 18.65 33.45
N GLU A 481 -2.73 17.99 34.60
CA GLU A 481 -3.02 16.55 34.69
C GLU A 481 -4.35 16.18 34.02
N ASN A 482 -5.36 17.05 34.12
CA ASN A 482 -6.67 16.85 33.51
C ASN A 482 -6.63 17.11 32.01
N VAL A 483 -5.78 18.00 31.52
CA VAL A 483 -5.62 18.26 30.08
C VAL A 483 -5.25 16.97 29.33
N TRP A 484 -4.27 16.22 29.84
CA TRP A 484 -3.78 15.03 29.15
C TRP A 484 -4.81 13.90 29.19
N GLU A 485 -5.56 13.79 30.29
CA GLU A 485 -6.67 12.85 30.42
C GLU A 485 -7.87 13.22 29.53
N ILE A 486 -8.20 14.51 29.42
CA ILE A 486 -9.23 15.01 28.49
C ILE A 486 -8.80 14.74 27.05
N GLY A 487 -7.56 15.09 26.68
CA GLY A 487 -7.01 14.84 25.34
C GLY A 487 -6.98 13.35 25.00
N ARG A 488 -6.62 12.49 25.96
CA ARG A 488 -6.72 11.03 25.84
C ARG A 488 -8.15 10.56 25.59
N GLY A 489 -9.10 11.11 26.34
CA GLY A 489 -10.52 10.80 26.17
C GLY A 489 -11.00 11.11 24.75
N VAL A 490 -10.71 12.32 24.27
CA VAL A 490 -11.08 12.78 22.91
C VAL A 490 -10.43 11.90 21.83
N LEU A 491 -9.11 11.66 21.93
CA LEU A 491 -8.40 10.80 20.98
C LEU A 491 -8.94 9.37 20.97
N LYS A 492 -9.35 8.83 22.14
CA LYS A 492 -9.91 7.50 22.27
C LYS A 492 -11.31 7.41 21.67
N GLU A 493 -12.17 8.39 21.95
CA GLU A 493 -13.52 8.48 21.37
C GLU A 493 -13.48 8.50 19.84
N LYS A 494 -12.46 9.15 19.28
CA LYS A 494 -12.28 9.33 17.84
C LYS A 494 -11.47 8.22 17.18
N GLY A 495 -11.07 7.20 17.93
CA GLY A 495 -10.32 6.05 17.41
C GLY A 495 -8.86 6.35 17.03
N ALA A 496 -8.34 7.55 17.31
CA ALA A 496 -6.96 7.94 17.02
C ALA A 496 -5.95 7.20 17.91
N ILE A 497 -6.36 6.81 19.14
CA ILE A 497 -5.54 6.02 20.07
C ILE A 497 -6.32 4.83 20.63
N LYS A 498 -5.59 3.77 21.02
CA LYS A 498 -6.18 2.56 21.63
C LYS A 498 -6.46 2.76 23.12
N GLY A 499 -7.36 1.96 23.67
CA GLY A 499 -7.81 2.04 25.07
C GLY A 499 -6.72 1.90 26.13
N GLU A 500 -5.57 1.30 25.79
CA GLU A 500 -4.40 1.11 26.68
C GLU A 500 -3.43 2.30 26.69
N THR A 501 -3.58 3.26 25.77
CA THR A 501 -2.68 4.44 25.67
C THR A 501 -2.84 5.31 26.91
N ARG A 502 -1.75 5.62 27.62
CA ARG A 502 -1.80 6.44 28.85
C ARG A 502 -1.68 7.93 28.51
N ALA A 503 -2.26 8.78 29.36
CA ALA A 503 -2.15 10.24 29.22
C ALA A 503 -0.69 10.72 29.27
N ALA A 504 0.16 10.05 30.07
CA ALA A 504 1.59 10.29 30.10
C ALA A 504 2.26 10.06 28.73
N ASP A 505 1.81 9.09 27.94
CA ASP A 505 2.40 8.78 26.64
C ASP A 505 2.01 9.86 25.59
N ILE A 506 0.78 10.39 25.70
CA ILE A 506 0.32 11.54 24.92
C ILE A 506 1.11 12.80 25.30
N LYS A 507 1.29 13.05 26.60
CA LYS A 507 2.11 14.15 27.10
C LYS A 507 3.51 14.14 26.51
N ARG A 508 4.18 12.98 26.53
CA ARG A 508 5.52 12.85 25.94
C ARG A 508 5.49 13.14 24.44
N ALA A 509 4.52 12.57 23.72
CA ALA A 509 4.41 12.72 22.27
C ALA A 509 4.24 14.19 21.84
N PHE A 510 3.24 14.86 22.40
CA PHE A 510 2.85 16.20 21.96
C PHE A 510 3.72 17.30 22.61
N GLY A 511 4.13 17.09 23.86
CA GLY A 511 5.02 18.01 24.57
C GLY A 511 6.37 18.17 23.86
N HIS A 512 7.02 17.08 23.44
CA HIS A 512 8.33 17.17 22.80
C HIS A 512 8.31 18.04 21.54
N LYS A 513 7.31 17.86 20.67
CA LYS A 513 7.14 18.68 19.45
C LYS A 513 7.04 20.15 19.81
N PHE A 514 6.08 20.50 20.67
CA PHE A 514 5.80 21.89 21.02
C PHE A 514 7.02 22.59 21.63
N TYR A 515 7.62 22.01 22.67
CA TYR A 515 8.75 22.63 23.35
C TYR A 515 9.99 22.72 22.47
N ASN A 516 10.26 21.70 21.64
CA ASN A 516 11.40 21.75 20.73
C ASN A 516 11.22 22.83 19.65
N ASP A 517 10.03 22.99 19.07
CA ASP A 517 9.76 24.07 18.09
C ASP A 517 9.85 25.47 18.74
N GLN A 518 9.41 25.63 19.99
CA GLN A 518 9.55 26.89 20.72
C GLN A 518 11.02 27.18 21.09
N ALA A 519 11.74 26.18 21.55
CA ALA A 519 13.16 26.29 21.86
C ALA A 519 13.98 26.64 20.61
N LEU A 520 13.65 26.06 19.46
CA LEU A 520 14.23 26.44 18.17
C LEU A 520 13.92 27.89 17.84
N SER A 521 12.65 28.31 17.98
CA SER A 521 12.25 29.71 17.71
C SER A 521 13.05 30.70 18.56
N LEU A 522 13.23 30.42 19.84
CA LEU A 522 14.02 31.26 20.76
C LEU A 522 15.52 31.18 20.49
N PHE A 523 16.04 30.00 20.16
CA PHE A 523 17.43 29.78 19.77
C PHE A 523 17.81 30.68 18.59
N PHE A 524 16.98 30.73 17.55
CA PHE A 524 17.25 31.57 16.38
C PHE A 524 17.02 33.06 16.67
N ALA A 525 16.02 33.40 17.49
CA ALA A 525 15.77 34.78 17.91
C ALA A 525 16.90 35.38 18.77
N HIS A 526 17.43 34.63 19.75
CA HIS A 526 18.50 35.10 20.65
C HIS A 526 19.83 35.30 19.94
N ASN A 527 20.14 34.46 18.97
CA ASN A 527 21.45 34.46 18.32
C ASN A 527 21.57 35.46 17.17
N GLN A 528 20.57 36.34 16.97
CA GLN A 528 20.47 37.23 15.81
C GLN A 528 20.74 36.47 14.51
N TYR A 529 20.33 35.20 14.46
CA TYR A 529 20.55 34.38 13.29
C TYR A 529 19.69 34.99 12.19
N LYS A 530 20.31 35.82 11.36
CA LYS A 530 19.66 36.37 10.18
C LYS A 530 19.11 35.16 9.44
N VAL A 531 17.79 35.17 9.20
CA VAL A 531 17.06 34.17 8.42
C VAL A 531 18.02 33.55 7.41
N PRO A 532 18.19 32.21 7.38
CA PRO A 532 19.17 31.58 6.51
C PRO A 532 19.07 32.19 5.11
N VAL A 533 20.06 33.00 4.72
CA VAL A 533 20.00 33.69 3.43
C VAL A 533 19.95 32.59 2.38
N ILE A 534 18.81 32.51 1.70
CA ILE A 534 18.61 31.57 0.61
C ILE A 534 19.61 31.99 -0.46
N ASP A 535 20.44 31.02 -0.85
CA ASP A 535 21.41 31.25 -1.90
C ASP A 535 20.66 31.68 -3.17
N PRO A 536 20.92 32.88 -3.71
CA PRO A 536 20.12 33.43 -4.79
C PRO A 536 20.19 32.58 -6.05
N ASP A 537 21.20 31.72 -6.22
CA ASP A 537 21.33 30.86 -7.40
C ASP A 537 20.49 29.57 -7.30
N ILE A 538 19.89 29.29 -6.15
CA ILE A 538 19.13 28.06 -5.92
C ILE A 538 17.63 28.36 -6.06
N PRO A 539 16.93 27.71 -7.01
CA PRO A 539 15.48 27.81 -7.08
C PRO A 539 14.85 27.25 -5.81
N VAL A 540 13.88 27.95 -5.24
CA VAL A 540 13.16 27.50 -4.04
C VAL A 540 11.67 27.48 -4.33
N LEU A 541 11.00 26.39 -3.97
CA LEU A 541 9.54 26.36 -3.80
C LEU A 541 9.24 26.55 -2.32
N LEU A 542 8.55 27.64 -2.01
CA LEU A 542 8.00 27.88 -0.69
C LEU A 542 6.50 27.59 -0.72
N LEU A 543 6.05 26.58 0.03
CA LEU A 543 4.64 26.23 0.17
C LEU A 543 4.09 26.72 1.51
N LEU A 544 3.10 27.60 1.46
CA LEU A 544 2.42 28.15 2.65
C LEU A 544 0.94 27.74 2.71
N PRO A 545 0.44 27.28 3.87
CA PRO A 545 -1.00 27.08 4.08
C PRO A 545 -1.76 28.40 4.08
N GLU A 546 -2.86 28.49 3.33
CA GLU A 546 -3.63 29.73 3.20
C GLU A 546 -4.15 30.27 4.54
N ALA A 547 -4.73 29.42 5.37
CA ALA A 547 -5.41 29.86 6.60
C ALA A 547 -4.47 30.15 7.77
N SER A 548 -3.22 29.70 7.72
CA SER A 548 -2.24 29.98 8.78
C SER A 548 -1.49 31.29 8.56
N TYR A 549 -1.59 31.88 7.36
CA TYR A 549 -0.92 33.11 6.97
C TYR A 549 -1.89 34.21 6.49
N SER A 550 -3.21 33.94 6.46
CA SER A 550 -4.22 34.88 5.95
C SER A 550 -4.40 36.16 6.78
N ASN A 551 -3.91 36.20 8.03
CA ASN A 551 -4.14 37.32 8.95
C ASN A 551 -2.88 38.12 9.31
N ASP A 552 -1.70 37.79 8.76
CA ASP A 552 -0.45 38.49 9.06
C ASP A 552 0.22 39.00 7.78
N SER A 553 -0.29 40.14 7.29
CA SER A 553 0.20 40.82 6.08
C SER A 553 1.68 41.16 6.16
N ASP A 554 2.22 41.39 7.36
CA ASP A 554 3.63 41.73 7.57
C ASP A 554 4.54 40.53 7.36
N THR A 555 4.09 39.34 7.76
CA THR A 555 4.82 38.09 7.54
C THR A 555 4.85 37.72 6.05
N VAL A 556 3.72 37.81 5.34
CA VAL A 556 3.69 37.55 3.88
C VAL A 556 4.55 38.56 3.13
N ALA A 557 4.47 39.85 3.45
CA ALA A 557 5.30 40.89 2.84
C ALA A 557 6.79 40.72 3.17
N TYR A 558 7.13 40.22 4.37
CA TYR A 558 8.52 39.92 4.73
C TYR A 558 9.08 38.74 3.92
N VAL A 559 8.31 37.65 3.80
CA VAL A 559 8.63 36.50 2.94
C VAL A 559 8.89 36.94 1.51
N GLU A 560 7.97 37.72 0.95
CA GLU A 560 8.06 38.20 -0.43
C GLU A 560 9.23 39.18 -0.63
N SER A 561 9.63 39.93 0.40
CA SER A 561 10.73 40.92 0.30
C SER A 561 12.12 40.37 0.61
N HIS A 562 12.24 39.29 1.38
CA HIS A 562 13.53 38.73 1.84
C HIS A 562 13.92 37.42 1.17
N ILE A 563 12.96 36.72 0.57
CA ILE A 563 13.30 35.54 -0.20
C ILE A 563 13.78 35.99 -1.59
N ALA A 564 14.96 35.51 -1.97
CA ALA A 564 15.64 35.85 -3.21
C ALA A 564 14.71 35.76 -4.45
N ALA A 565 15.04 36.52 -5.50
CA ALA A 565 14.30 36.59 -6.77
C ALA A 565 13.97 35.24 -7.44
N ASN A 566 14.59 34.15 -6.97
CA ASN A 566 14.42 32.78 -7.48
C ASN A 566 13.52 31.87 -6.62
N CYS A 567 12.72 32.44 -5.71
CA CYS A 567 11.69 31.69 -5.00
C CYS A 567 10.32 31.76 -5.67
N ARG A 568 9.68 30.60 -5.76
CA ARG A 568 8.29 30.42 -6.17
C ARG A 568 7.45 30.23 -4.91
N LEU A 569 6.54 31.17 -4.66
CA LEU A 569 5.54 31.02 -3.62
C LEU A 569 4.37 30.18 -4.16
N GLY A 570 4.04 29.10 -3.46
CA GLY A 570 2.81 28.35 -3.65
C GLY A 570 1.97 28.41 -2.39
N LYS A 571 0.66 28.62 -2.55
CA LYS A 571 -0.32 28.48 -1.46
C LYS A 571 -1.12 27.20 -1.66
N PHE A 572 -1.59 26.59 -0.58
CA PHE A 572 -2.51 25.47 -0.63
C PHE A 572 -3.64 25.65 0.38
N GLU A 573 -4.81 25.10 0.06
CA GLU A 573 -5.99 25.19 0.91
C GLU A 573 -5.71 24.50 2.26
N GLY A 574 -6.10 25.11 3.38
CA GLY A 574 -5.93 24.52 4.72
C GLY A 574 -4.93 25.24 5.63
N GLN A 575 -4.51 24.55 6.69
CA GLN A 575 -3.64 25.05 7.76
C GLN A 575 -2.38 24.15 7.91
N ASN A 576 -1.38 24.61 8.67
CA ASN A 576 -0.15 23.85 8.97
C ASN A 576 -0.41 22.38 9.31
N HIS A 577 -1.49 22.11 10.04
CA HIS A 577 -1.83 20.79 10.53
C HIS A 577 -2.72 19.96 9.57
N THR A 578 -3.30 20.53 8.51
CA THR A 578 -4.09 19.74 7.53
C THR A 578 -3.25 19.22 6.37
N LEU A 579 -1.99 19.65 6.27
CA LEU A 579 -1.08 19.46 5.14
C LEU A 579 -0.87 17.99 4.71
N PHE A 580 -0.90 17.06 5.65
CA PHE A 580 -0.72 15.62 5.38
C PHE A 580 -2.03 14.84 5.24
N GLN A 581 -3.20 15.48 5.36
CA GLN A 581 -4.45 14.82 4.96
C GLN A 581 -4.48 14.69 3.43
N GLU A 582 -4.95 13.55 2.92
CA GLU A 582 -4.77 13.19 1.51
C GLU A 582 -5.27 14.27 0.52
N LYS A 583 -6.39 14.94 0.83
CA LYS A 583 -6.92 16.07 0.01
C LYS A 583 -5.85 17.12 -0.23
N TYR A 584 -5.22 17.61 0.83
CA TYR A 584 -4.24 18.70 0.78
C TYR A 584 -2.87 18.17 0.35
N LEU A 585 -2.49 16.97 0.81
CA LEU A 585 -1.24 16.29 0.48
C LEU A 585 -1.05 16.17 -1.04
N ARG A 586 -2.09 15.74 -1.75
CA ARG A 586 -2.07 15.63 -3.21
C ARG A 586 -1.86 16.96 -3.89
N GLU A 587 -2.53 18.01 -3.44
CA GLU A 587 -2.46 19.34 -4.05
C GLU A 587 -1.05 19.90 -3.99
N TRP A 588 -0.41 19.91 -2.82
CA TRP A 588 0.91 20.49 -2.70
C TRP A 588 2.02 19.56 -3.20
N ILE A 589 1.86 18.22 -3.13
CA ILE A 589 2.81 17.30 -3.78
C ILE A 589 2.85 17.53 -5.28
N GLU A 590 1.72 17.81 -5.94
CA GLU A 590 1.72 18.11 -7.37
C GLU A 590 2.55 19.38 -7.68
N ARG A 591 2.47 20.40 -6.82
CA ARG A 591 3.33 21.61 -6.92
C ARG A 591 4.81 21.27 -6.71
N VAL A 592 5.13 20.35 -5.80
CA VAL A 592 6.49 19.82 -5.62
C VAL A 592 6.97 19.12 -6.89
N LYS A 593 6.17 18.24 -7.48
CA LYS A 593 6.52 17.56 -8.74
C LYS A 593 6.83 18.56 -9.84
N GLN A 594 5.95 19.53 -10.05
CA GLN A 594 6.14 20.57 -11.05
C GLN A 594 7.43 21.34 -10.81
N HIS A 595 7.71 21.73 -9.57
CA HIS A 595 8.95 22.43 -9.23
C HIS A 595 10.22 21.60 -9.49
N LEU A 596 10.19 20.30 -9.18
CA LEU A 596 11.33 19.41 -9.41
C LEU A 596 11.53 19.06 -10.89
N LEU A 597 10.44 18.99 -11.69
CA LEU A 597 10.48 18.68 -13.12
C LEU A 597 10.77 19.88 -14.02
N HIS A 598 10.38 21.11 -13.63
CA HIS A 598 10.48 22.29 -14.49
C HIS A 598 11.82 23.03 -14.36
N ARG A 599 12.69 22.85 -15.37
CA ARG A 599 13.57 23.92 -15.86
C ARG A 599 12.72 24.80 -16.77
N GLU A 600 12.50 26.07 -16.38
CA GLU A 600 11.85 27.10 -17.20
C GLU A 600 10.45 26.76 -17.74
N GLU A 601 9.38 27.03 -16.98
CA GLU A 601 8.16 27.62 -17.55
C GLU A 601 7.24 28.14 -16.43
N LEU A 602 6.70 29.34 -16.69
CA LEU A 602 5.88 30.16 -15.81
C LEU A 602 4.46 29.64 -15.74
N ILE A 603 3.84 29.65 -14.55
CA ILE A 603 2.38 29.79 -14.43
C ILE A 603 2.12 31.10 -13.69
N PRO A 604 1.32 32.04 -14.24
CA PRO A 604 1.04 33.32 -13.59
C PRO A 604 0.12 33.16 -12.38
N GLY A 605 0.42 33.93 -11.34
CA GLY A 605 -0.51 34.61 -10.43
C GLY A 605 -1.54 33.77 -9.70
#